data_AF-A0A843BHX4-F1
#
_entry.id   AF-A0A843BHX4-F1
#
_cell.length_a   1.000
_cell.length_b   1.000
_cell.length_c   1.000
_cell.angle_alpha   90.00
_cell.angle_beta   90.00
_cell.angle_gamma   90.00
#
_symmetry.space_group_name_H-M   'P 1'
#
loop_
_entity.id
_entity.type
_entity.pdbx_description
1 polymer ?
#
loop_
_entity_poly.entity_id
_entity_poly.type
_entity_poly.pdbx_seq_one_letter_code
_entity_poly.pdbx_strand_id
1 'polypeptide(L)'
;MKFPGTCILCNEKIEINEIGLWAKGLGVKHEKCAEVNELQCIVCGGPAGCLQCEFQESCDIPNVSQFCMCKKCSEQKGTFDSYQKATNKKFPIINS
;
A
#
# COMPACT_ATOMS: atom_id res chain seq x y z
N MET A 1 -5.07 -3.84 24.63
CA MET A 1 -4.64 -2.63 25.36
C MET A 1 -4.74 -2.84 26.85
N LYS A 2 -4.06 -2.01 27.66
CA LYS A 2 -4.21 -2.01 29.13
C LYS A 2 -5.44 -1.22 29.61
N PHE A 3 -5.94 -0.30 28.78
CA PHE A 3 -7.14 0.51 29.01
C PHE A 3 -7.96 0.55 27.72
N PRO A 4 -9.31 0.61 27.79
CA PRO A 4 -10.15 0.75 26.62
C PRO A 4 -9.89 2.11 25.95
N GLY A 5 -9.71 2.10 24.64
CA GLY A 5 -9.57 3.30 23.81
C GLY A 5 -10.65 3.33 22.73
N THR A 6 -10.88 4.48 22.12
CA THR A 6 -11.74 4.58 20.92
C THR A 6 -10.85 4.83 19.72
N CYS A 7 -11.01 4.05 18.66
CA CYS A 7 -10.25 4.26 17.44
C CYS A 7 -10.66 5.56 16.76
N ILE A 8 -9.68 6.41 16.45
CA ILE A 8 -9.91 7.70 15.78
C ILE A 8 -10.36 7.58 14.31
N LEU A 9 -10.31 6.38 13.71
CA LEU A 9 -10.63 6.16 12.30
C LEU A 9 -12.02 5.54 12.09
N CYS A 10 -12.36 4.49 12.83
CA CYS A 10 -13.67 3.82 12.71
C CYS A 10 -14.64 4.17 13.85
N ASN A 11 -14.22 4.95 14.85
CA ASN A 11 -14.98 5.27 16.07
C ASN A 11 -15.42 4.06 16.91
N GLU A 12 -14.95 2.85 16.60
CA GLU A 12 -15.20 1.66 17.41
C GLU A 12 -14.27 1.62 18.63
N LYS A 13 -14.71 0.91 19.68
CA LYS A 13 -13.88 0.66 20.86
C LYS A 13 -12.74 -0.31 20.51
N ILE A 14 -11.59 -0.08 21.11
CA ILE A 14 -10.45 -0.98 21.12
C ILE A 14 -10.47 -1.71 22.45
N GLU A 15 -10.69 -3.02 22.39
CA GLU A 15 -10.95 -3.82 23.59
C GLU A 15 -9.68 -4.02 24.43
N ILE A 16 -9.89 -4.32 25.70
CA ILE A 16 -8.80 -4.70 26.60
C ILE A 16 -8.19 -6.00 26.02
N ASN A 17 -6.85 -6.05 25.95
CA ASN A 17 -6.05 -7.05 25.23
C ASN A 17 -5.96 -6.95 23.68
N GLU A 18 -6.69 -6.06 23.01
CA GLU A 18 -6.52 -5.82 21.56
C GLU A 18 -5.31 -4.91 21.24
N ILE A 19 -4.59 -5.16 20.14
CA ILE A 19 -3.46 -4.31 19.74
C ILE A 19 -4.00 -3.01 19.13
N GLY A 20 -3.50 -1.88 19.59
CA GLY A 20 -3.71 -0.62 18.89
C GLY A 20 -2.53 0.30 19.00
N LEU A 21 -2.41 1.14 17.98
CA LEU A 21 -1.25 1.94 17.69
C LEU A 21 -1.47 3.37 18.16
N TRP A 22 -0.55 3.87 18.98
CA TRP A 22 -0.61 5.23 19.51
C TRP A 22 0.12 6.18 18.57
N ALA A 23 -0.61 7.17 18.06
CA ALA A 23 -0.02 8.31 17.37
C ALA A 23 0.12 9.46 18.39
N LYS A 24 1.35 9.88 18.65
CA LYS A 24 1.67 10.92 19.65
C LYS A 24 0.84 12.18 19.38
N GLY A 25 -0.06 12.52 20.31
CA GLY A 25 -0.92 13.71 20.24
C GLY A 25 -2.21 13.59 19.42
N LEU A 26 -2.43 12.48 18.71
CA LEU A 26 -3.63 12.26 17.88
C LEU A 26 -4.63 11.29 18.52
N GLY A 27 -4.12 10.35 19.32
CA GLY A 27 -4.92 9.31 19.94
C GLY A 27 -4.50 7.92 19.47
N VAL A 28 -5.47 7.00 19.42
CA VAL A 28 -5.21 5.58 19.21
C VAL A 28 -6.02 5.04 18.05
N LYS A 29 -5.45 4.08 17.31
CA LYS A 29 -6.12 3.41 16.19
C LYS A 29 -6.00 1.88 16.31
N HIS A 30 -6.99 1.14 15.80
CA HIS A 30 -6.82 -0.30 15.63
C HIS A 30 -5.65 -0.58 14.69
N GLU A 31 -4.99 -1.72 14.89
CA GLU A 31 -3.95 -2.21 13.97
C GLU A 31 -4.50 -2.35 12.54
N LYS A 32 -5.67 -2.97 12.37
CA LYS A 32 -6.38 -3.06 11.06
C LYS A 32 -6.65 -1.71 10.40
N CYS A 33 -6.98 -0.68 11.20
CA CYS A 33 -7.26 0.66 10.67
C CYS A 33 -5.96 1.42 10.33
N ALA A 34 -4.81 0.89 10.75
CA ALA A 34 -3.51 1.43 10.40
C ALA A 34 -2.86 0.72 9.20
N GLU A 35 -3.45 -0.38 8.74
CA GLU A 35 -2.93 -1.18 7.65
C GLU A 35 -3.04 -0.41 6.35
N VAL A 36 -1.91 -0.20 5.68
CA VAL A 36 -1.85 0.42 4.37
C VAL A 36 -1.64 -0.69 3.36
N ASN A 37 -2.66 -0.97 2.56
CA ASN A 37 -2.53 -1.90 1.43
C ASN A 37 -1.75 -1.18 0.32
N GLU A 38 -0.47 -1.52 0.17
CA GLU A 38 0.41 -0.98 -0.88
C GLU A 38 0.67 -2.05 -1.95
N LEU A 39 0.68 -1.64 -3.22
CA LEU A 39 1.14 -2.50 -4.31
C LEU A 39 2.68 -2.52 -4.33
N GLN A 40 3.27 -3.47 -5.05
CA GLN A 40 4.72 -3.52 -5.22
C GLN A 40 5.14 -2.85 -6.52
N CYS A 41 6.23 -2.08 -6.49
CA CYS A 41 6.84 -1.56 -7.70
C CYS A 41 7.40 -2.71 -8.54
N ILE A 42 6.98 -2.86 -9.79
CA ILE A 42 7.48 -3.92 -10.67
C ILE A 42 8.98 -3.79 -10.95
N VAL A 43 9.50 -2.55 -10.99
CA VAL A 43 10.89 -2.25 -11.35
C VAL A 43 11.84 -2.45 -10.17
N CYS A 44 11.53 -1.90 -9.00
CA CYS A 44 12.44 -1.90 -7.86
C CYS A 44 11.98 -2.76 -6.67
N GLY A 45 10.76 -3.30 -6.69
CA GLY A 45 10.18 -4.06 -5.58
C GLY A 45 9.80 -3.25 -4.34
N GLY A 46 10.10 -1.94 -4.33
CA GLY A 46 9.71 -1.04 -3.26
C GLY A 46 8.20 -0.79 -3.21
N PRO A 47 7.70 -0.13 -2.15
CA PRO A 47 6.30 0.21 -2.03
C PRO A 47 5.87 1.13 -3.17
N ALA A 48 4.77 0.75 -3.83
CA ALA A 48 4.11 1.51 -4.87
C ALA A 48 2.63 1.56 -4.52
N GLY A 49 2.16 2.69 -4.01
CA GLY A 49 0.82 2.77 -3.42
C GLY A 49 -0.04 3.83 -4.07
N CYS A 50 -1.35 3.63 -3.97
CA CYS A 50 -2.35 4.56 -4.46
C CYS A 50 -2.55 5.78 -3.56
N LEU A 51 -1.83 5.94 -2.44
CA LEU A 51 -2.00 7.07 -1.51
C LEU A 51 -1.87 8.47 -2.16
N GLN A 52 -1.24 8.55 -3.32
CA GLN A 52 -1.16 9.75 -4.15
C GLN A 52 -1.51 9.48 -5.62
N CYS A 53 -2.18 8.35 -5.90
CA CYS A 53 -2.59 7.99 -7.25
C CYS A 53 -3.94 8.64 -7.56
N GLU A 54 -4.08 9.14 -8.78
CA GLU A 54 -5.31 9.70 -9.32
C GLU A 54 -6.48 8.69 -9.34
N PHE A 55 -6.18 7.39 -9.24
CA PHE A 55 -7.17 6.32 -9.18
C PHE A 55 -7.45 5.83 -7.75
N GLN A 56 -6.97 6.51 -6.70
CA GLN A 56 -7.10 6.03 -5.32
C GLN A 56 -8.55 5.69 -4.92
N GLU A 57 -9.52 6.50 -5.36
CA GLU A 57 -10.93 6.33 -5.00
C GLU A 57 -11.61 5.16 -5.72
N SER A 58 -11.08 4.74 -6.87
CA SER A 58 -11.66 3.68 -7.71
C SER A 58 -10.76 2.43 -7.84
N CYS A 59 -9.58 2.45 -7.22
CA CYS A 59 -8.62 1.35 -7.29
C CYS A 59 -8.99 0.28 -6.27
N ASP A 60 -9.57 -0.81 -6.76
CA ASP A 60 -9.80 -2.01 -5.97
C ASP A 60 -8.50 -2.81 -5.85
N ILE A 61 -7.65 -2.41 -4.88
CA ILE A 61 -6.30 -2.97 -4.65
C ILE A 61 -6.29 -4.51 -4.63
N PRO A 62 -7.22 -5.21 -3.95
CA PRO A 62 -7.31 -6.67 -4.02
C PRO A 62 -7.50 -7.27 -5.41
N ASN A 63 -8.17 -6.57 -6.32
CA ASN A 63 -8.62 -7.10 -7.62
C ASN A 63 -7.82 -6.55 -8.83
N VAL A 64 -7.03 -5.49 -8.65
CA VAL A 64 -6.13 -4.98 -9.69
C VAL A 64 -4.81 -5.76 -9.76
N SER A 65 -3.96 -5.42 -10.72
CA SER A 65 -2.57 -5.89 -10.75
C SER A 65 -1.89 -5.60 -9.41
N GLN A 66 -1.32 -6.65 -8.78
CA GLN A 66 -0.56 -6.54 -7.52
C GLN A 66 0.80 -5.82 -7.71
N PHE A 67 1.05 -5.31 -8.91
CA PHE A 67 2.21 -4.51 -9.27
C PHE A 67 1.80 -3.16 -9.85
N CYS A 68 2.51 -2.12 -9.43
CA CYS A 68 2.43 -0.77 -9.96
C CYS A 68 3.84 -0.24 -10.27
N MET A 69 3.98 1.00 -10.71
CA MET A 69 5.25 1.69 -10.83
C MET A 69 5.32 2.81 -9.80
N CYS A 70 6.35 2.81 -8.94
CA CYS A 70 6.52 3.90 -7.97
C CYS A 70 7.03 5.17 -8.67
N LYS A 71 6.73 6.33 -8.08
CA LYS A 71 7.07 7.66 -8.63
C LYS A 71 8.56 7.82 -8.98
N LYS A 72 9.44 7.29 -8.12
CA LYS A 72 10.90 7.34 -8.36
C LYS A 72 11.32 6.59 -9.62
N CYS A 73 10.65 5.47 -9.93
CA CYS A 73 10.92 4.70 -11.15
C CYS A 73 10.25 5.31 -12.38
N SER A 74 9.09 5.97 -12.22
CA SER A 74 8.42 6.63 -13.35
C SER A 74 9.16 7.87 -13.86
N GLU A 75 9.86 8.59 -12.97
CA GLU A 75 10.61 9.81 -13.29
C GLU A 75 12.02 9.55 -13.86
N GLN A 76 12.46 8.29 -13.96
CA GLN A 76 13.76 7.94 -14.52
C GLN A 76 13.78 8.04 -16.05
N LYS A 77 14.97 8.23 -16.65
CA LYS A 77 15.11 8.11 -18.10
C LYS A 77 15.04 6.63 -18.50
N GLY A 78 14.31 6.30 -19.56
CA GLY A 78 14.14 4.91 -20.00
C GLY A 78 13.15 4.10 -19.15
N THR A 79 12.13 4.75 -18.60
CA THR A 79 11.06 4.12 -17.80
C THR A 79 10.41 2.95 -18.52
N PHE A 80 10.11 3.11 -19.81
CA PHE A 80 9.47 2.06 -20.61
C PHE A 80 10.36 0.82 -20.74
N ASP A 81 11.64 0.98 -21.08
CA ASP A 81 12.60 -0.13 -21.17
C ASP A 81 12.75 -0.87 -19.83
N SER A 82 12.82 -0.11 -18.75
CA SER A 82 12.97 -0.65 -17.39
C SER A 82 11.73 -1.44 -16.98
N TYR A 83 10.55 -0.91 -17.28
CA TYR A 83 9.27 -1.58 -17.07
C TYR A 83 9.13 -2.86 -17.92
N GLN A 84 9.44 -2.78 -19.20
CA GLN A 84 9.35 -3.91 -20.12
C GLN A 84 10.30 -5.04 -19.68
N LYS A 85 11.56 -4.71 -19.36
CA LYS A 85 12.52 -5.69 -18.84
C LYS A 85 12.04 -6.34 -17.55
N ALA A 86 11.50 -5.55 -16.61
CA ALA A 86 10.97 -6.08 -15.35
C ALA A 86 9.75 -6.98 -15.57
N THR A 87 8.84 -6.59 -16.45
CA THR A 87 7.64 -7.35 -16.81
C THR A 87 8.00 -8.67 -17.47
N ASN A 88 8.88 -8.65 -18.47
CA ASN A 88 9.32 -9.86 -19.20
C ASN A 88 10.05 -10.83 -18.27
N LYS A 89 10.86 -10.31 -17.35
CA LYS A 89 11.53 -11.14 -16.34
C LYS A 89 10.54 -11.79 -15.38
N LYS A 90 9.49 -11.08 -14.98
CA LYS A 90 8.54 -11.53 -13.96
C LYS A 90 7.45 -12.43 -14.54
N PHE A 91 7.07 -12.19 -15.79
CA PHE A 91 6.04 -12.92 -16.52
C PHE A 91 6.59 -13.42 -17.86
N PRO A 92 7.45 -14.46 -17.85
CA PRO A 92 8.10 -14.97 -19.06
C PRO A 92 7.11 -15.49 -20.11
N ILE A 93 5.89 -15.83 -19.70
CA ILE A 93 4.84 -16.41 -20.55
C ILE A 93 4.18 -15.34 -21.46
N ILE A 94 4.21 -14.05 -21.07
CA ILE A 94 3.48 -12.97 -21.77
C ILE A 94 4.13 -12.60 -23.12
N ASN A 95 5.39 -12.98 -23.34
CA ASN A 95 6.12 -12.70 -24.59
C ASN A 95 6.59 -13.98 -25.30
N SER A 96 5.89 -15.10 -25.08
CA SER A 96 6.10 -16.32 -25.87
C SER A 96 5.55 -16.18 -27.29
#